data_AF-A0A3N5QEY1-F1
#
_entry.id   AF-A0A3N5QEY1-F1
#
_cell.length_a   1.000
_cell.length_b   1.000
_cell.length_c   1.000
_cell.angle_alpha   90.00
_cell.angle_beta   90.00
_cell.angle_gamma   90.00
#
_symmetry.space_group_name_H-M   'P 1'
#
loop_
_entity.id
_entity.type
_entity.pdbx_description
1 polymer ?
#
loop_
_entity_poly.entity_id
_entity_poly.type
_entity_poly.pdbx_seq_one_letter_code
_entity_poly.pdbx_strand_id
1 'polypeptide(L)'
;MNSFLKIFIIVLIPFLFSFPQEERKVLVEIFTNSHCTLCPAAHNVINNYLSGPNGNKINYIYYHMMYPYPDDLLYLHNTLDSEGRDDYYNP
;
A
#
# COMPACT_ATOMS: atom_id res chain seq x y z
N MET A 1 41.90 9.07 -27.16
CA MET A 1 40.61 9.47 -26.54
C MET A 1 40.72 10.89 -26.02
N ASN A 2 39.97 11.83 -26.59
CA ASN A 2 40.07 13.26 -26.26
C ASN A 2 39.75 13.51 -24.79
N SER A 3 40.47 14.46 -24.16
CA SER A 3 40.30 14.79 -22.73
C SER A 3 38.84 15.12 -22.39
N PHE A 4 38.12 15.76 -23.31
CA PHE A 4 36.69 16.06 -23.21
C PHE A 4 35.80 14.81 -23.06
N LEU A 5 36.10 13.74 -23.81
CA LEU A 5 35.32 12.51 -23.76
C LEU A 5 35.51 11.79 -22.42
N LYS A 6 36.71 11.86 -21.85
CA LYS A 6 37.00 11.30 -20.52
C LYS A 6 36.20 12.00 -19.43
N ILE A 7 36.15 13.33 -19.45
CA ILE A 7 35.39 14.12 -18.48
C ILE A 7 33.90 13.82 -18.60
N PHE A 8 33.39 13.74 -19.83
CA PHE A 8 31.98 13.42 -20.07
C PHE A 8 31.58 12.04 -19.50
N ILE A 9 32.42 11.02 -19.73
CA ILE A 9 32.19 9.67 -19.20
C ILE A 9 32.23 9.66 -17.66
N ILE A 10 33.19 10.35 -17.04
CA ILE A 10 33.32 10.41 -15.58
C ILE A 10 32.10 11.07 -14.93
N VAL A 11 31.54 12.11 -15.56
CA VAL A 11 30.36 12.82 -15.04
C VAL A 11 29.06 12.01 -15.23
N LEU A 12 28.97 11.16 -16.26
CA LEU A 12 27.79 10.33 -16.50
C LEU A 12 27.72 9.09 -15.60
N ILE A 13 28.86 8.54 -15.17
CA ILE A 13 28.93 7.34 -14.32
C ILE A 13 28.06 7.43 -13.04
N PRO A 14 28.08 8.52 -12.24
CA PRO A 14 27.24 8.58 -11.04
C PRO A 14 25.73 8.63 -11.34
N PHE A 15 25.31 9.09 -12.51
CA PHE A 15 23.89 9.06 -12.91
C PHE A 15 23.39 7.66 -13.21
N LEU A 16 24.28 6.73 -13.59
CA LEU A 16 23.91 5.34 -13.87
C LEU A 16 23.69 4.49 -12.60
N PHE A 17 24.14 4.97 -11.44
CA PHE A 17 24.05 4.25 -10.16
C PHE A 17 23.13 4.93 -9.13
N SER A 18 22.41 5.99 -9.52
CA SER A 18 21.37 6.60 -8.69
C SER A 18 20.10 5.75 -8.71
N PHE A 19 20.05 4.73 -7.87
CA PHE A 19 18.78 4.06 -7.56
C PHE A 19 17.99 4.92 -6.58
N PRO A 20 16.71 5.22 -6.83
CA PRO A 20 15.85 5.81 -5.81
C PRO A 20 15.81 4.90 -4.58
N GLN A 21 16.29 5.42 -3.46
CA GLN A 21 16.24 4.77 -2.15
C GLN A 21 14.87 5.05 -1.54
N GLU A 22 13.86 4.26 -1.90
CA GLU A 22 12.58 4.30 -1.18
C GLU A 22 12.76 3.60 0.17
N GLU A 23 12.32 4.25 1.25
CA GLU A 23 12.24 3.59 2.55
C GLU A 23 11.24 2.44 2.49
N ARG A 24 11.64 1.26 3.01
CA ARG A 24 10.73 0.12 3.13
C ARG A 24 9.55 0.50 4.03
N LYS A 25 8.35 0.43 3.49
CA LYS A 25 7.10 0.61 4.24
C LYS A 25 6.50 -0.74 4.65
N VAL A 26 5.75 -0.72 5.74
CA VAL A 26 4.90 -1.83 6.17
C VAL A 26 3.59 -1.75 5.39
N LEU A 27 3.16 -2.86 4.79
CA LEU A 27 1.82 -2.98 4.21
C LEU A 27 0.86 -3.51 5.28
N VAL A 28 -0.26 -2.82 5.47
CA VAL A 28 -1.35 -3.24 6.35
C VAL A 28 -2.61 -3.47 5.52
N GLU A 29 -3.07 -4.71 5.49
CA GLU A 29 -4.29 -5.09 4.76
C GLU A 29 -5.42 -5.30 5.75
N ILE A 30 -6.57 -4.71 5.49
CA ILE A 30 -7.69 -4.66 6.43
C ILE A 30 -8.93 -5.21 5.76
N PHE A 31 -9.51 -6.25 6.37
CA PHE A 31 -10.82 -6.76 6.01
C PHE A 31 -11.93 -5.95 6.68
N THR A 32 -12.86 -5.44 5.87
CA THR A 32 -13.94 -4.55 6.31
C THR A 32 -15.23 -4.81 5.54
N ASN A 33 -16.31 -4.14 5.91
CA ASN A 33 -17.58 -4.16 5.20
C ASN A 33 -18.36 -2.88 5.53
N SER A 34 -19.10 -2.31 4.59
CA SER A 34 -19.81 -1.02 4.74
C SER A 34 -20.86 -1.02 5.85
N HIS A 35 -21.42 -2.19 6.19
CA HIS A 35 -22.44 -2.35 7.22
C HIS A 35 -21.87 -2.91 8.54
N CYS A 36 -20.57 -3.21 8.60
CA CYS A 36 -19.91 -3.66 9.82
C CYS A 36 -19.91 -2.57 10.89
N THR A 37 -20.68 -2.76 11.97
CA THR A 37 -20.86 -1.74 13.02
C THR A 37 -19.56 -1.36 13.76
N LEU A 38 -18.62 -2.31 13.87
CA LEU A 38 -17.36 -2.10 14.59
C LEU A 38 -16.25 -1.53 13.69
N CYS A 39 -16.37 -1.67 12.37
CA CYS A 39 -15.33 -1.32 11.41
C CYS A 39 -15.01 0.19 11.36
N PRO A 40 -15.98 1.13 11.46
CA PRO A 40 -15.68 2.56 11.55
C PRO A 40 -14.75 2.93 12.71
N ALA A 41 -14.91 2.29 13.87
CA ALA A 41 -14.03 2.52 15.01
C ALA A 41 -12.60 2.03 14.74
N ALA A 42 -12.46 0.87 14.09
CA ALA A 42 -11.16 0.35 13.66
C ALA A 42 -10.48 1.27 12.62
N HIS A 43 -11.24 1.79 11.65
CA HIS A 43 -10.73 2.75 10.66
C HIS A 43 -10.17 4.01 11.34
N ASN A 44 -10.84 4.52 12.38
CA ASN A 44 -10.36 5.68 13.13
C ASN A 44 -9.02 5.42 13.83
N VAL A 45 -8.78 4.22 14.35
CA VAL A 45 -7.48 3.86 14.95
C VAL A 45 -6.37 3.93 13.90
N ILE A 46 -6.62 3.40 12.70
CA ILE A 46 -5.66 3.44 11.59
C ILE A 46 -5.43 4.88 11.13
N ASN A 47 -6.49 5.68 10.93
CA ASN A 47 -6.38 7.08 10.54
C ASN A 47 -5.58 7.91 11.55
N ASN A 48 -5.77 7.65 12.85
CA ASN A 48 -4.99 8.30 13.90
C ASN A 48 -3.51 7.90 13.85
N TYR A 49 -3.21 6.62 13.59
CA TYR A 49 -1.82 6.18 13.40
C TYR A 49 -1.18 6.86 12.19
N LEU A 50 -1.90 6.93 11.07
CA LEU A 50 -1.45 7.57 9.83
C LEU A 50 -1.21 9.08 9.97
N SER A 51 -1.93 9.73 10.90
CA SER A 51 -1.72 11.14 11.23
C SER A 51 -0.53 11.36 12.18
N GLY A 52 0.05 10.28 12.73
CA GLY A 52 1.16 10.33 13.67
C GLY A 52 2.54 10.37 13.01
N PRO A 53 3.62 10.40 13.82
CA PRO A 53 4.99 10.56 13.34
C PRO A 53 5.52 9.39 12.49
N ASN A 54 4.79 8.27 12.44
CA ASN A 54 5.15 7.08 11.65
C ASN A 54 4.18 6.81 10.48
N GLY A 55 3.24 7.72 10.20
CA GLY A 55 2.25 7.48 9.15
C GLY A 55 2.85 7.27 7.76
N ASN A 56 3.97 7.94 7.47
CA ASN A 56 4.70 7.77 6.21
C ASN A 56 5.39 6.40 6.06
N LYS A 57 5.47 5.59 7.12
CA LYS A 57 6.10 4.25 7.12
C LYS A 57 5.12 3.13 6.80
N ILE A 58 3.83 3.45 6.64
CA ILE A 58 2.78 2.45 6.39
C ILE A 58 2.05 2.77 5.08
N ASN A 59 1.82 1.73 4.29
CA ASN A 59 0.82 1.70 3.24
C ASN A 59 -0.33 0.80 3.70
N TYR A 60 -1.56 1.09 3.27
CA TYR A 60 -2.72 0.30 3.66
C TYR A 60 -3.66 0.03 2.49
N ILE A 61 -4.38 -1.08 2.57
CA ILE A 61 -5.42 -1.48 1.61
C ILE A 61 -6.62 -1.97 2.41
N TYR A 62 -7.81 -1.47 2.07
CA TYR A 62 -9.07 -1.99 2.59
C TYR A 62 -9.67 -2.94 1.57
N TYR A 63 -9.92 -4.16 1.99
CA TYR A 63 -10.66 -5.17 1.25
C TYR A 63 -12.06 -5.25 1.85
N HIS A 64 -13.05 -4.88 1.05
CA HIS A 64 -14.45 -5.00 1.43
C HIS A 64 -14.90 -6.43 1.20
N MET A 65 -15.41 -7.08 2.24
CA MET A 65 -15.68 -8.52 2.25
C MET A 65 -17.17 -8.81 2.07
N MET A 66 -17.48 -10.02 1.60
CA MET A 66 -18.86 -10.53 1.50
C MET A 66 -19.54 -10.58 2.88
N TYR A 67 -18.82 -11.02 3.91
CA TYR A 67 -19.32 -11.09 5.27
C TYR A 67 -19.02 -9.77 6.01
N PRO A 68 -19.96 -9.20 6.79
CA PRO A 68 -21.25 -9.77 7.17
C PRO A 68 -22.41 -9.51 6.19
N TYR A 69 -22.23 -8.58 5.25
CA TYR A 69 -23.31 -8.07 4.42
C TYR A 69 -22.93 -8.15 2.94
N PRO A 70 -23.48 -9.12 2.19
CA PRO A 70 -23.10 -9.35 0.78
C PRO A 70 -23.52 -8.23 -0.18
N ASP A 71 -24.37 -7.30 0.28
CA ASP A 71 -24.86 -6.16 -0.50
C ASP A 71 -23.92 -4.94 -0.42
N ASP A 72 -22.74 -5.08 0.19
CA ASP A 72 -21.71 -4.03 0.18
C ASP A 72 -21.27 -3.72 -1.25
N LEU A 73 -21.61 -2.52 -1.73
CA LEU A 73 -21.29 -2.06 -3.09
C LEU A 73 -19.78 -2.05 -3.36
N LEU A 74 -18.95 -1.88 -2.33
CA LEU A 74 -17.49 -1.88 -2.50
C LEU A 74 -16.94 -3.29 -2.67
N TYR A 75 -17.55 -4.29 -2.02
CA TYR A 75 -17.27 -5.70 -2.30
C TYR A 75 -17.71 -6.08 -3.72
N LEU A 76 -18.95 -5.74 -4.07
CA LEU A 76 -19.52 -6.06 -5.39
C LEU A 76 -18.76 -5.42 -6.55
N HIS A 77 -18.08 -4.29 -6.32
CA HIS A 77 -17.24 -3.65 -7.32
C HIS A 77 -15.94 -4.42 -7.60
N ASN A 78 -15.40 -5.12 -6.61
CA ASN A 78 -14.14 -5.85 -6.73
C ASN A 78 -14.13 -7.12 -5.86
N THR A 79 -14.92 -8.10 -6.29
CA THR A 79 -14.99 -9.40 -5.61
C THR A 79 -13.69 -10.18 -5.78
N LEU A 80 -13.05 -10.10 -6.97
CA LEU A 80 -11.87 -10.90 -7.31
C LEU A 80 -10.69 -10.64 -6.37
N ASP A 81 -10.34 -9.38 -6.12
CA ASP A 81 -9.23 -9.09 -5.22
C ASP A 81 -9.60 -9.40 -3.76
N SER A 82 -10.84 -9.11 -3.36
CA SER A 82 -11.30 -9.33 -1.98
C SER A 82 -11.32 -10.82 -1.63
N GLU A 83 -11.94 -11.65 -2.47
CA GLU A 83 -11.95 -13.11 -2.33
C GLU A 83 -10.52 -13.68 -2.41
N GLY A 84 -9.70 -13.20 -3.35
CA GLY A 84 -8.32 -13.66 -3.49
C GLY A 84 -7.44 -13.38 -2.26
N ARG A 85 -7.69 -12.27 -1.53
CA ARG A 85 -6.99 -12.00 -0.26
C ARG A 85 -7.57 -12.79 0.91
N ASP A 86 -8.89 -13.00 0.94
CA ASP A 86 -9.52 -13.87 1.94
C ASP A 86 -8.93 -15.29 1.85
N ASP A 87 -8.89 -15.85 0.64
CA ASP A 87 -8.33 -17.18 0.36
C ASP A 87 -6.84 -17.27 0.72
N TYR A 88 -6.06 -16.21 0.43
CA TYR A 88 -4.63 -16.17 0.73
C TYR A 88 -4.36 -16.24 2.24
N TYR A 89 -5.14 -15.50 3.04
CA TYR A 89 -4.97 -15.43 4.48
C TYR A 89 -5.70 -16.54 5.23
N ASN A 90 -6.76 -17.11 4.63
CA ASN A 90 -7.69 -18.07 5.25
C ASN A 90 -7.98 -17.72 6.73
N PRO A 91 -8.48 -16.49 6.99
CA PRO A 91 -8.63 -15.93 8.33
C PRO A 91 -9.66 -16.64 9.21
#